data_AF-A0A943TIF6-F1
#
_entry.id   AF-A0A943TIF6-F1
#
_cell.length_a   1.000
_cell.length_b   1.000
_cell.length_c   1.000
_cell.angle_alpha   90.00
_cell.angle_beta   90.00
_cell.angle_gamma   90.00
#
_symmetry.space_group_name_H-M   'P 1'
#
loop_
_entity.id
_entity.type
_entity.pdbx_description
1 polymer ?
#
loop_
_entity_poly.entity_id
_entity_poly.type
_entity_poly.pdbx_seq_one_letter_code
_entity_poly.pdbx_strand_id
1 'polypeptide(L)'
;MEKYYDPIKDMDVSEIDQNTIVGFINEFAGKHSPKTVRNTYSLLCAVIRLQIPDASCRVTMPQKEILQYYIPKDEELQSLLSYAKTVNYDLYVACSSNNGKESKL
;
A
#
# COMPACT_ATOMS: atom_id res chain seq x y z
N MET A 1 8.26 -9.12 10.86
CA MET A 1 8.31 -8.19 9.71
C MET A 1 8.13 -9.04 8.47
N GLU A 2 7.20 -8.69 7.58
CA GLU A 2 6.89 -9.47 6.38
C GLU A 2 8.10 -9.45 5.43
N LYS A 3 8.52 -10.61 4.93
CA LYS A 3 9.79 -10.76 4.19
C LYS A 3 9.55 -10.81 2.68
N TYR A 4 9.08 -9.70 2.11
CA TYR A 4 8.69 -9.64 0.69
C TYR A 4 9.82 -9.99 -0.29
N TYR A 5 11.07 -9.71 0.09
CA TYR A 5 12.23 -9.90 -0.78
C TYR A 5 13.02 -11.19 -0.50
N ASP A 6 12.53 -12.07 0.38
CA ASP A 6 13.19 -13.35 0.67
C ASP A 6 13.57 -14.17 -0.57
N PRO A 7 12.76 -14.21 -1.66
CA PRO A 7 13.11 -14.97 -2.86
C PRO A 7 14.36 -14.47 -3.60
N ILE A 8 14.76 -13.21 -3.40
CA ILE A 8 15.86 -12.57 -4.16
C ILE A 8 16.93 -11.94 -3.27
N LYS A 9 16.79 -12.01 -1.93
CA LYS A 9 17.68 -11.30 -0.99
C LYS A 9 19.13 -11.78 -1.01
N ASP A 10 19.35 -13.04 -1.36
CA ASP A 10 20.66 -13.70 -1.31
C ASP A 10 21.32 -13.72 -2.71
N MET A 11 20.66 -13.13 -3.72
CA MET A 11 21.20 -13.00 -5.07
C MET A 11 22.14 -11.81 -5.17
N ASP A 12 23.22 -11.94 -5.94
CA ASP A 12 24.05 -10.79 -6.29
C ASP A 12 23.24 -9.84 -7.20
N VAL A 13 23.37 -8.53 -6.96
CA VAL A 13 22.65 -7.50 -7.73
C VAL A 13 22.98 -7.58 -9.23
N SER A 14 24.19 -8.03 -9.59
CA SER A 14 24.61 -8.25 -10.98
C SER A 14 23.91 -9.42 -11.67
N GLU A 15 23.36 -10.36 -10.89
CA GLU A 15 22.60 -11.51 -11.39
C GLU A 15 21.10 -11.22 -11.51
N ILE A 16 20.62 -10.10 -10.96
CA ILE A 16 19.21 -9.69 -11.05
C ILE A 16 18.93 -9.10 -12.43
N ASP A 17 18.50 -9.97 -13.33
CA ASP A 17 18.09 -9.61 -14.69
C ASP A 17 16.57 -9.36 -14.81
N GLN A 18 16.14 -8.99 -16.01
CA GLN A 18 14.74 -8.74 -16.31
C GLN A 18 13.85 -9.97 -16.06
N ASN A 19 14.34 -11.18 -16.31
CA ASN A 19 13.57 -12.41 -16.12
C ASN A 19 13.36 -12.72 -14.63
N THR A 20 14.40 -12.50 -13.82
CA THR A 20 14.35 -12.62 -12.36
C THR A 20 13.29 -11.69 -11.78
N ILE A 21 13.28 -10.42 -12.22
CA ILE A 21 12.29 -9.43 -11.77
C ILE A 21 10.87 -9.85 -12.19
N VAL A 22 10.67 -10.32 -13.43
CA VAL A 22 9.36 -10.78 -13.90
C VAL A 22 8.89 -11.99 -13.09
N GLY A 23 9.75 -12.99 -12.89
CA GLY A 23 9.43 -14.20 -12.13
C GLY A 23 9.03 -13.88 -10.69
N PHE A 24 9.85 -13.07 -10.00
CA PHE A 24 9.57 -12.60 -8.65
C PHE A 24 8.23 -11.88 -8.56
N ILE A 25 7.97 -10.89 -9.43
CA ILE A 25 6.74 -10.11 -9.39
C ILE A 25 5.51 -10.94 -9.74
N ASN A 26 5.61 -11.89 -10.68
CA ASN A 26 4.49 -12.76 -11.03
C ASN A 26 4.12 -13.70 -9.87
N GLU A 27 5.11 -14.29 -9.20
CA GLU A 27 4.85 -15.11 -8.02
C GLU A 27 4.27 -14.27 -6.88
N PHE A 28 4.81 -13.06 -6.68
CA PHE A 28 4.34 -12.12 -5.68
C PHE A 28 2.89 -11.64 -5.95
N ALA A 29 2.53 -11.45 -7.21
CA ALA A 29 1.19 -11.04 -7.62
C ALA A 29 0.11 -12.09 -7.33
N GLY A 30 0.47 -13.37 -7.26
CA GLY A 30 -0.47 -14.43 -6.87
C GLY A 30 -0.86 -14.40 -5.39
N LYS A 31 -0.12 -13.69 -4.54
CA LYS A 31 -0.27 -13.71 -3.08
C LYS A 31 -0.65 -12.36 -2.47
N HIS A 32 -0.56 -11.27 -3.23
CA HIS A 32 -0.68 -9.91 -2.71
C HIS A 32 -1.57 -9.03 -3.57
N SER A 33 -2.16 -8.00 -2.94
CA SER A 33 -3.00 -7.02 -3.64
C SER A 33 -2.23 -6.29 -4.76
N PRO A 34 -2.90 -5.82 -5.83
CA PRO A 34 -2.26 -5.07 -6.90
C PRO A 34 -1.48 -3.84 -6.43
N LYS A 35 -1.92 -3.20 -5.34
CA LYS A 35 -1.22 -2.06 -4.72
C LYS A 35 0.09 -2.51 -4.08
N THR A 36 0.07 -3.59 -3.32
CA THR A 36 1.26 -4.15 -2.67
C THR A 36 2.29 -4.59 -3.70
N VAL A 37 1.86 -5.25 -4.78
CA VAL A 37 2.73 -5.68 -5.89
C VAL A 37 3.41 -4.48 -6.54
N ARG A 38 2.64 -3.44 -6.88
CA ARG A 38 3.17 -2.22 -7.49
C ARG A 38 4.19 -1.52 -6.59
N ASN A 39 3.91 -1.41 -5.29
CA ASN A 39 4.82 -0.79 -4.33
C ASN A 39 6.14 -1.56 -4.23
N THR A 40 6.04 -2.89 -4.11
CA THR A 40 7.20 -3.79 -4.01
C THR A 40 8.08 -3.70 -5.26
N TYR A 41 7.46 -3.72 -6.44
CA TYR A 41 8.12 -3.53 -7.73
C TYR A 41 8.82 -2.17 -7.82
N SER A 42 8.12 -1.08 -7.46
CA SER A 42 8.70 0.26 -7.55
C SER A 42 9.92 0.45 -6.66
N LEU A 43 9.89 -0.10 -5.44
CA LEU A 43 11.04 -0.07 -4.54
C LEU A 43 12.20 -0.91 -5.10
N LEU A 44 11.93 -2.13 -5.57
CA LEU A 44 12.94 -3.00 -6.16
C LEU A 44 13.68 -2.31 -7.31
N CYS A 45 12.93 -1.77 -8.28
CA CYS A 45 13.52 -1.10 -9.44
C CYS A 45 14.26 0.19 -9.09
N ALA A 46 13.82 0.92 -8.07
CA ALA A 46 14.56 2.09 -7.59
C ALA A 46 15.92 1.68 -7.02
N VAL A 47 15.97 0.62 -6.20
CA VAL A 47 17.22 0.12 -5.60
C VAL A 47 18.15 -0.45 -6.66
N ILE A 48 17.65 -1.25 -7.60
CA ILE A 48 18.47 -1.81 -8.68
C ILE A 48 19.09 -0.68 -9.51
N ARG A 49 18.32 0.36 -9.86
CA ARG A 49 18.83 1.49 -10.64
C ARG A 49 19.84 2.36 -9.92
N LEU A 50 19.88 2.34 -8.58
CA LEU A 50 20.95 2.99 -7.82
C LEU A 50 22.30 2.30 -8.01
N GLN A 51 22.30 0.98 -8.25
CA GLN A 51 23.52 0.20 -8.46
C GLN A 51 23.86 0.01 -9.95
N ILE A 52 22.83 -0.18 -10.78
CA ILE A 52 22.92 -0.43 -12.21
C ILE A 52 21.98 0.55 -12.93
N PRO A 53 22.44 1.76 -13.29
CA PRO A 53 21.60 2.81 -13.84
C PRO A 53 20.81 2.40 -15.11
N ASP A 54 21.41 1.56 -15.95
CA ASP A 54 20.82 1.10 -17.22
C ASP A 54 19.92 -0.14 -17.07
N ALA A 55 19.64 -0.58 -15.84
CA ALA A 55 18.82 -1.75 -15.59
C ALA A 55 17.39 -1.59 -16.13
N SER A 56 16.97 -2.53 -16.97
CA SER A 56 15.60 -2.58 -17.46
C SER A 56 14.68 -3.18 -16.41
N CYS A 57 13.59 -2.47 -16.13
CA CYS A 57 12.49 -2.94 -15.31
C CYS A 57 11.21 -2.82 -16.13
N ARG A 58 10.79 -3.92 -16.75
CA ARG A 58 9.58 -4.04 -17.57
C ARG A 58 8.79 -5.27 -17.16
N VAL A 59 7.82 -5.08 -16.28
CA VAL A 59 6.89 -6.13 -15.86
C VAL A 59 5.46 -5.65 -16.06
N THR A 60 4.61 -6.54 -16.57
CA THR A 60 3.17 -6.31 -16.65
C THR A 60 2.59 -6.38 -15.24
N MET A 61 2.06 -5.27 -14.75
CA MET A 61 1.46 -5.20 -13.41
C MET A 61 0.06 -5.83 -13.41
N PRO A 62 -0.38 -6.42 -12.28
CA PRO A 62 -1.76 -6.86 -12.12
C PRO A 62 -2.74 -5.70 -12.28
N GLN A 63 -3.93 -6.01 -12.75
CA GLN A 63 -4.99 -5.02 -12.90
C GLN A 63 -5.33 -4.41 -11.54
N LYS A 64 -5.54 -3.10 -11.52
CA LYS A 64 -5.93 -2.39 -10.30
C LYS A 64 -7.31 -2.89 -9.85
N GLU A 65 -7.38 -3.37 -8.61
CA GLU A 65 -8.66 -3.61 -7.94
C GLU A 65 -9.36 -2.27 -7.67
N ILE A 66 -10.63 -2.17 -8.11
CA ILE A 66 -11.48 -1.02 -7.83
C ILE A 66 -12.03 -1.21 -6.41
N LEU A 67 -11.48 -0.43 -5.47
CA LEU A 67 -12.04 -0.34 -4.13
C LEU A 67 -13.35 0.44 -4.19
N GLN A 68 -14.45 -0.20 -3.83
CA GLN A 68 -15.70 0.51 -3.54
C GLN A 68 -15.61 1.08 -2.13
N TYR A 69 -15.48 2.40 -2.02
CA TYR A 69 -15.48 3.07 -0.73
C TYR A 69 -16.91 3.25 -0.25
N TYR A 70 -17.20 2.76 0.94
CA TYR A 70 -18.41 3.13 1.66
C TYR A 70 -18.16 4.43 2.42
N ILE A 71 -18.97 5.45 2.16
CA ILE A 71 -19.02 6.67 2.96
C ILE A 71 -20.11 6.45 4.01
N PRO A 72 -19.77 6.45 5.32
CA PRO A 72 -20.76 6.28 6.39
C PRO A 72 -21.85 7.34 6.33
N LYS A 73 -23.07 6.97 6.72
CA LYS A 73 -24.16 7.92 6.91
C LYS A 73 -23.97 8.67 8.23
N ASP A 74 -24.59 9.85 8.34
CA ASP A 74 -24.54 10.67 9.55
C ASP A 74 -24.97 9.90 10.79
N GLU A 75 -26.00 9.06 10.70
CA GLU A 75 -26.48 8.23 11.82
C GLU A 75 -25.42 7.24 12.32
N GLU A 76 -24.70 6.60 11.40
CA GLU A 76 -23.63 5.66 11.71
C GLU A 76 -22.42 6.38 12.30
N LEU A 77 -22.11 7.58 11.79
CA LEU A 77 -21.07 8.44 12.34
C LEU A 77 -21.39 8.86 13.77
N GLN A 78 -22.63 9.28 14.06
CA GLN A 78 -23.06 9.65 15.41
C GLN A 78 -22.99 8.46 16.37
N SER A 79 -23.38 7.26 15.91
CA SER A 79 -23.27 6.03 16.69
C SER A 79 -21.80 5.71 17.03
N LEU A 80 -20.90 5.80 16.03
CA LEU A 80 -19.48 5.58 16.22
C LEU A 80 -18.86 6.60 17.19
N LEU A 81 -19.20 7.89 17.07
CA LEU A 81 -18.71 8.93 17.97
C LEU A 81 -19.23 8.73 19.40
N SER A 82 -20.49 8.33 19.56
CA SER A 82 -21.07 8.02 20.88
C SER A 82 -20.35 6.84 21.55
N TYR A 83 -20.01 5.81 20.77
CA TYR A 83 -19.21 4.68 21.25
C TYR A 83 -17.77 5.08 21.60
N ALA A 84 -17.12 5.90 20.75
CA ALA A 84 -15.79 6.40 21.05
C ALA A 84 -15.77 7.20 22.36
N LYS A 85 -16.80 8.01 22.62
CA LYS A 85 -16.90 8.81 23.86
C LYS A 85 -16.89 7.97 25.13
N THR A 86 -17.43 6.75 25.09
CA THR A 86 -17.49 5.85 26.25
C THR A 86 -16.24 4.98 26.39
N VAL A 87 -15.62 4.58 25.28
CA VAL A 87 -14.47 3.67 25.29
C VAL A 87 -13.13 4.41 25.41
N ASN A 88 -12.97 5.51 24.68
CA ASN A 88 -11.74 6.29 24.65
C ASN A 88 -12.05 7.76 24.35
N TYR A 89 -12.09 8.56 25.40
CA TYR A 89 -12.43 9.97 25.31
C TYR A 89 -11.45 10.77 24.45
N ASP A 90 -10.15 10.45 24.50
CA ASP A 90 -9.14 11.14 23.69
C ASP A 90 -9.35 10.88 22.19
N LEU A 91 -9.72 9.64 21.83
CA LEU A 91 -10.11 9.29 20.46
C LEU A 91 -11.37 10.05 20.03
N TYR A 92 -12.37 10.14 20.90
CA TYR A 92 -13.58 10.92 20.62
C TYR A 92 -13.24 12.40 20.36
N VAL A 93 -12.41 13.02 21.18
CA VAL A 93 -11.99 14.43 20.99
C VAL A 93 -11.23 14.59 19.67
N ALA A 94 -10.31 13.67 19.35
CA ALA A 94 -9.54 13.72 18.10
C ALA A 94 -10.44 13.61 16.85
N CYS A 95 -11.43 12.72 16.87
CA CYS A 95 -12.37 12.54 15.75
C CYS A 95 -13.41 13.67 15.65
N SER A 96 -13.86 14.22 16.77
CA SER A 96 -14.89 15.28 16.80
C SER A 96 -14.34 16.69 16.54
N SER A 97 -13.05 16.93 16.84
CA SER A 97 -12.43 18.26 16.71
C SER A 97 -12.12 18.68 15.26
N ASN A 98 -12.13 17.75 14.30
CA ASN A 98 -11.92 18.05 12.87
C ASN A 98 -13.21 18.41 12.11
N ASN A 99 -14.40 18.33 12.74
CA ASN A 99 -15.68 18.64 12.11
C ASN A 99 -15.98 20.15 12.01
N GLY A 100 -14.96 21.00 12.12
CA GLY A 100 -15.12 22.44 12.33
C GLY A 100 -14.32 23.33 11.39
N LYS A 101 -14.38 23.12 10.06
CA LYS A 101 -14.04 24.17 9.06
C LYS A 101 -14.78 24.08 7.70
N GLU A 102 -15.94 23.43 7.61
CA GLU A 102 -16.78 23.54 6.39
C GLU A 102 -18.25 23.76 6.77
N SER A 103 -18.63 25.03 6.94
CA SER A 103 -20.01 25.55 6.78
C SER A 103 -20.07 27.03 7.19
N LYS A 104 -19.49 27.89 6.35
CA LYS A 104 -19.93 29.28 6.19
C LYS A 104 -19.66 29.72 4.76
N LEU A 105 -20.64 29.48 3.89
CA LEU A 105 -21.01 30.31 2.74
C LEU A 105 -22.53 30.34 2.70
#